data_AF-A0A3D2Z3T7-F1
#
_entry.id   AF-A0A3D2Z3T7-F1
#
_cell.length_a   1.000
_cell.length_b   1.000
_cell.length_c   1.000
_cell.angle_alpha   90.00
_cell.angle_beta   90.00
_cell.angle_gamma   90.00
#
_symmetry.space_group_name_H-M   'P 1'
#
loop_
_entity.id
_entity.type
_entity.pdbx_description
1 polymer ?
#
loop_
_entity_poly.entity_id
_entity_poly.type
_entity_poly.pdbx_seq_one_letter_code
_entity_poly.pdbx_strand_id
1 'polypeptide(L)' 'MPKFLMTRDEAAWSLGISLRTLSTIVARGDLRPVHLGGKTLFRPADLDEYVEVTAHDLG' A
#
# COMPACT_ATOMS: atom_id res chain seq x y z
N MET A 1 3.07 18.70 -1.42
CA MET A 1 3.53 17.98 -0.21
C MET A 1 4.70 17.09 -0.57
N PRO A 2 5.71 16.90 0.29
CA PRO A 2 6.81 16.00 0.00
C PRO A 2 6.24 14.58 -0.16
N LYS A 3 6.58 13.89 -1.26
CA LYS A 3 6.20 12.48 -1.46
C LYS A 3 7.00 11.62 -0.48
N PHE A 4 6.53 11.53 0.77
CA PHE A 4 7.08 10.57 1.71
C PHE A 4 6.68 9.17 1.25
N LEU A 5 7.70 8.35 0.97
CA LEU A 5 7.52 6.94 0.69
C LEU A 5 7.43 6.20 2.02
N MET A 6 6.39 5.38 2.17
CA MET A 6 6.15 4.55 3.34
C MET A 6 6.87 3.20 3.20
N THR A 7 7.45 2.73 4.29
CA THR A 7 7.90 1.34 4.44
C THR A 7 6.71 0.38 4.46
N ARG A 8 7.00 -0.92 4.41
CA ARG A 8 5.97 -1.97 4.51
C ARG A 8 5.19 -1.88 5.82
N ASP A 9 5.88 -1.60 6.93
CA ASP A 9 5.27 -1.48 8.26
C ASP A 9 4.34 -0.28 8.34
N GLU A 10 4.78 0.88 7.85
CA GLU A 10 3.96 2.10 7.81
C GLU A 10 2.74 1.93 6.90
N ALA A 11 2.90 1.32 5.73
CA ALA A 11 1.79 1.06 4.81
C ALA A 11 0.77 0.08 5.40
N ALA A 12 1.22 -1.02 6.02
CA ALA A 12 0.33 -1.98 6.67
C ALA A 12 -0.42 -1.35 7.85
N TRP A 13 0.28 -0.55 8.66
CA TRP A 13 -0.32 0.19 9.75
C TRP A 13 -1.36 1.21 9.25
N SER A 14 -1.03 1.97 8.20
CA SER A 14 -1.94 2.96 7.60
C SER A 14 -3.22 2.34 7.04
N LEU A 15 -3.12 1.13 6.48
CA LEU A 15 -4.27 0.37 5.96
C LEU A 15 -5.01 -0.43 7.05
N GLY A 16 -4.50 -0.48 8.28
CA GLY A 16 -5.07 -1.30 9.36
C GLY A 16 -5.00 -2.81 9.10
N ILE A 17 -4.00 -3.28 8.35
CA ILE A 17 -3.85 -4.69 7.96
C ILE A 17 -2.53 -5.30 8.44
N SER A 18 -2.43 -6.63 8.36
CA SER A 18 -1.17 -7.33 8.63
C SER A 18 -0.17 -7.19 7.47
N LEU A 19 1.13 -7.30 7.76
CA LEU A 19 2.18 -7.39 6.72
C LEU A 19 1.97 -8.57 5.76
N ARG A 20 1.38 -9.67 6.22
CA ARG A 20 1.03 -10.83 5.38
C ARG A 20 -0.07 -10.46 4.39
N THR A 21 -1.09 -9.75 4.85
CA THR A 21 -2.16 -9.23 3.99
C THR A 21 -1.58 -8.26 2.96
N LEU A 22 -0.74 -7.31 3.38
CA LEU A 22 -0.05 -6.39 2.48
C LEU A 22 0.78 -7.13 1.42
N SER A 23 1.55 -8.17 1.80
CA SER A 23 2.26 -9.02 0.84
C SER A 23 1.33 -9.66 -0.18
N THR A 24 0.16 -10.12 0.27
CA THR A 24 -0.81 -10.81 -0.60
C THR A 24 -1.40 -9.84 -1.63
N ILE A 25 -1.77 -8.63 -1.20
CA ILE A 25 -2.27 -7.55 -2.07
C ILE A 25 -1.21 -7.18 -3.12
N VAL A 26 0.04 -6.99 -2.70
CA VAL A 26 1.15 -6.70 -3.61
C VAL A 26 1.41 -7.85 -4.59
N ALA A 27 1.38 -9.10 -4.12
CA ALA A 27 1.60 -10.28 -4.96
C ALA A 27 0.48 -10.48 -5.99
N ARG A 28 -0.76 -10.08 -5.67
CA ARG A 28 -1.89 -10.08 -6.61
C ARG A 28 -1.81 -8.94 -7.62
N GLY A 29 -1.03 -7.89 -7.33
CA GLY A 29 -0.88 -6.71 -8.17
C GLY A 29 -1.88 -5.60 -7.87
N ASP A 30 -2.70 -5.77 -6.82
CA ASP A 30 -3.74 -4.84 -6.40
C ASP A 30 -3.15 -3.54 -5.82
N LEU A 31 -1.91 -3.60 -5.32
CA LEU A 31 -1.15 -2.44 -4.85
C LEU A 31 0.29 -2.50 -5.36
N ARG A 32 0.77 -1.40 -5.96
CA ARG A 32 2.09 -1.36 -6.61
C ARG A 32 3.13 -0.65 -5.73
N PRO A 33 4.17 -1.36 -5.25
CA PRO A 33 5.26 -0.72 -4.53
C PRO A 33 6.24 -0.02 -5.47
N VAL A 34 6.99 0.92 -4.89
CA VAL A 34 8.18 1.54 -5.46
C VAL A 34 9.42 0.82 -4.93
N HIS A 35 10.33 0.44 -5.82
CA HIS A 35 11.62 -0.14 -5.44
C HIS A 35 12.71 0.94 -5.51
N LEU A 36 13.29 1.31 -4.37
CA LEU A 36 14.32 2.35 -4.28
C LEU A 36 15.46 1.87 -3.37
N GLY A 37 16.68 1.80 -3.89
CA GLY A 37 17.87 1.42 -3.10
C GLY A 37 17.73 0.06 -2.41
N GLY A 38 17.10 -0.92 -3.05
CA GLY A 38 16.86 -2.26 -2.49
C GLY A 38 15.70 -2.33 -1.48
N LYS A 39 15.03 -1.20 -1.19
CA LYS A 39 13.85 -1.16 -0.32
C LYS A 39 12.57 -1.20 -1.14
N THR A 40 11.57 -1.91 -0.62
CA THR A 40 10.18 -1.87 -1.09
C THR A 40 9.44 -0.80 -0.30
N LEU A 41 8.93 0.20 -0.99
CA LEU A 41 8.23 1.34 -0.40
C LEU A 41 6.88 1.59 -1.09
N PHE A 42 6.01 2.39 -0.48
CA PHE A 42 4.66 2.67 -0.96
C PHE A 42 4.44 4.18 -1.01
N ARG A 43 3.69 4.64 -2.02
CA ARG A 43 3.23 6.03 -2.01
C ARG A 43 1.92 6.09 -1.21
N PRO A 44 1.75 7.08 -0.32
CA PRO A 44 0.49 7.28 0.39
C PRO A 44 -0.71 7.36 -0.55
N ALA A 45 -0.60 8.10 -1.67
CA ALA A 45 -1.67 8.22 -2.65
C ALA A 45 -2.11 6.87 -3.26
N ASP A 46 -1.18 5.93 -3.47
CA ASP A 46 -1.49 4.61 -4.01
C ASP A 46 -2.25 3.76 -2.96
N LEU A 47 -2.03 4.02 -1.66
CA LEU A 47 -2.77 3.39 -0.55
C LEU A 47 -4.18 3.98 -0.43
N ASP A 48 -4.31 5.30 -0.53
CA ASP A 48 -5.59 6.00 -0.48
C ASP A 48 -6.51 5.53 -1.63
N GLU A 49 -5.98 5.47 -2.85
CA GLU A 49 -6.69 4.97 -4.03
C GLU A 49 -7.16 3.52 -3.83
N TYR A 50 -6.31 2.66 -3.25
CA TYR A 50 -6.69 1.28 -2.96
C TYR A 50 -7.89 1.19 -2.01
N VAL A 51 -7.93 2.03 -0.97
CA VAL A 51 -9.04 2.09 -0.01
C VAL A 51 -10.32 2.59 -0.67
N GLU A 52 -10.23 3.61 -1.52
CA GLU A 52 -11.39 4.15 -2.25
C GLU A 52 -12.00 3.10 -3.19
N VAL A 53 -11.16 2.37 -3.95
CA VAL A 53 -11.61 1.30 -4.85
C VAL A 53 -12.27 0.16 -4.08
N THR A 54 -11.63 -0.34 -3.01
CA THR A 54 -12.17 -1.46 -2.23
C THR A 54 -13.43 -1.10 -1.43
N ALA A 55 -13.58 0.16 -1.02
CA ALA A 55 -14.83 0.63 -0.40
C ALA A 55 -15.99 0.66 -1.41
N HIS A 56 -15.72 0.95 -2.68
CA HIS A 56 -16.73 1.05 -3.73
C HIS A 56 -17.26 -0.31 -4.20
N ASP A 57 -16.47 -1.39 -4.05
CA ASP A 57 -16.87 -2.77 -4.39
C ASP A 57 -17.79 -3.41 -3.32
N LEU A 58 -17.94 -2.80 -2.15
CA LEU A 58 -18.82 -3.27 -1.06
C LEU A 58 -20.16 -2.51 -0.98
N GLY A 59 -20.43 -1.62 -1.95
CA GLY A 59 -21.65 -0.82 -2.05
C GLY A 59 -22.71 -1.42 -2.97
#